data_AF-A0A1Q3RNW2-F1
#
_entry.id   AF-A0A1Q3RNW2-F1
#
_cell.length_a   1.000
_cell.length_b   1.000
_cell.length_c   1.000
_cell.angle_alpha   90.00
_cell.angle_beta   90.00
_cell.angle_gamma   90.00
#
_symmetry.space_group_name_H-M   'P 1'
#
loop_
_entity.id
_entity.type
_entity.pdbx_description
1 polymer ?
#
loop_
_entity_poly.entity_id
_entity_poly.type
_entity_poly.pdbx_seq_one_letter_code
_entity_poly.pdbx_strand_id
1 'polypeptide(L)'
;MFSLIRSGPSTLLLRTASVEVVSNWLITNFSASIYDVDVAFDMANESSTILYLLDTQEEIVHFADIHIALVIEMNTINFLCQLQFHGDRPPIISIRPAPKLLIMRAVGDKSAVINKIQVDLGGEIGSFKSLLDAGDNQSTILALTERPLNKTLNFSDLAESLLKLQGNSEHYLKELRMHALSYLNIGLGNKDWHEIEIRVYDRYGAFSLHYDKLMAILDELEVGIVLGESWSKDYPRFLMSIEVYRIRFFTYFEPVKIKYLLLGLEYTQGGTRIVDFDVYYNRKKLDWNDVLEKRSMKTRQEIGLESHAEIICSLSEEGREQLVYFDDEIMKTRTS
;
A
#
# COMPACT_ATOMS: atom_id res chain seq x y z
N MET A 1 7.86 -6.15 0.04
CA MET A 1 8.34 -5.74 -1.31
C MET A 1 7.67 -4.43 -1.70
N PHE A 2 8.47 -3.39 -1.91
CA PHE A 2 8.01 -2.05 -2.29
C PHE A 2 7.17 -2.07 -3.58
N SER A 3 5.86 -1.88 -3.45
CA SER A 3 4.93 -1.87 -4.58
C SER A 3 4.63 -0.44 -5.00
N LEU A 4 4.85 -0.13 -6.28
CA LEU A 4 4.52 1.17 -6.85
C LEU A 4 3.26 1.17 -7.69
N ILE A 5 2.75 0.00 -8.04
CA ILE A 5 1.52 -0.11 -8.81
C ILE A 5 0.82 -1.44 -8.58
N ARG A 6 -0.49 -1.38 -8.43
CA ARG A 6 -1.38 -2.53 -8.33
C ARG A 6 -2.67 -2.34 -9.13
N SER A 7 -3.40 -3.42 -9.30
CA SER A 7 -4.80 -3.35 -9.75
C SER A 7 -5.69 -2.95 -8.58
N GLY A 8 -6.74 -2.18 -8.85
CA GLY A 8 -7.82 -1.97 -7.91
C GLY A 8 -8.77 -3.17 -7.82
N PRO A 9 -9.84 -3.07 -7.00
CA PRO A 9 -10.89 -4.08 -6.96
C PRO A 9 -11.52 -4.26 -8.34
N SER A 10 -11.92 -5.49 -8.65
CA SER A 10 -12.57 -5.80 -9.91
C SER A 10 -14.03 -5.37 -9.86
N THR A 11 -14.49 -4.68 -10.89
CA THR A 11 -15.83 -4.09 -10.92
C THR A 11 -16.64 -4.58 -12.10
N LEU A 12 -17.86 -5.01 -11.83
CA LEU A 12 -18.83 -5.47 -12.82
C LEU A 12 -20.06 -4.56 -12.83
N LEU A 13 -20.58 -4.35 -14.03
CA LEU A 13 -21.86 -3.73 -14.29
C LEU A 13 -22.86 -4.83 -14.61
N LEU A 14 -23.92 -4.94 -13.80
CA LEU A 14 -24.99 -5.91 -13.99
C LEU A 14 -26.29 -5.20 -14.28
N ARG A 15 -26.87 -5.49 -15.44
CA ARG A 15 -28.19 -4.98 -15.84
C ARG A 15 -29.26 -6.01 -15.54
N THR A 16 -30.34 -5.56 -14.92
CA THR A 16 -31.52 -6.36 -14.63
C THR A 16 -32.77 -5.49 -14.67
N ALA A 17 -33.92 -6.07 -14.99
CA ALA A 17 -35.22 -5.40 -14.90
C ALA A 17 -35.81 -5.41 -13.48
N SER A 18 -35.10 -5.98 -12.50
CA SER A 18 -35.60 -6.12 -11.12
C SER A 18 -34.44 -6.06 -10.13
N VAL A 19 -33.92 -4.85 -9.92
CA VAL A 19 -32.77 -4.57 -9.03
C VAL A 19 -32.98 -5.17 -7.63
N GLU A 20 -34.16 -4.99 -7.03
CA GLU A 20 -34.48 -5.49 -5.69
C GLU A 20 -34.46 -7.03 -5.59
N VAL A 21 -34.99 -7.72 -6.60
CA VAL A 21 -35.00 -9.20 -6.64
C VAL A 21 -33.57 -9.72 -6.77
N VAL A 22 -32.78 -9.12 -7.66
CA VAL A 22 -31.38 -9.52 -7.85
C VAL A 22 -30.52 -9.19 -6.65
N SER A 23 -30.68 -8.02 -6.03
CA SER A 23 -29.92 -7.63 -4.84
C SER A 23 -30.19 -8.59 -3.67
N ASN A 24 -31.46 -8.87 -3.38
CA ASN A 24 -31.84 -9.80 -2.31
C ASN A 24 -31.29 -11.21 -2.56
N TRP A 25 -31.32 -11.68 -3.80
CA TRP A 25 -30.75 -12.97 -4.18
C TRP A 25 -29.22 -13.00 -4.03
N LEU A 26 -28.51 -11.94 -4.41
CA LEU A 26 -27.05 -11.83 -4.24
C LEU A 26 -26.67 -11.78 -2.75
N ILE A 27 -27.43 -11.05 -1.92
CA ILE A 27 -27.21 -11.01 -0.46
C ILE A 27 -27.37 -12.42 0.13
N THR A 28 -28.43 -13.14 -0.28
CA THR A 28 -28.75 -14.46 0.27
C THR A 28 -27.75 -15.54 -0.14
N ASN A 29 -27.36 -15.58 -1.42
CA ASN A 29 -26.56 -16.69 -1.97
C ASN A 29 -25.06 -16.41 -2.04
N PHE A 30 -24.65 -15.14 -2.03
CA PHE A 30 -23.24 -14.73 -2.13
C PHE A 30 -22.77 -13.90 -0.94
N SER A 31 -23.60 -13.76 0.10
CA SER A 31 -23.30 -12.92 1.28
C SER A 31 -22.90 -11.49 0.89
N ALA A 32 -23.49 -10.98 -0.21
CA ALA A 32 -23.20 -9.65 -0.70
C ALA A 32 -23.62 -8.57 0.33
N SER A 33 -22.84 -7.50 0.42
CA SER A 33 -23.14 -6.35 1.28
C SER A 33 -23.45 -5.12 0.44
N ILE A 34 -24.53 -4.41 0.76
CA ILE A 34 -24.94 -3.16 0.08
C ILE A 34 -24.17 -1.98 0.66
N TYR A 35 -23.64 -1.14 -0.23
CA TYR A 35 -22.99 0.11 0.11
C TYR A 35 -23.36 1.21 -0.88
N ASP A 36 -23.06 2.46 -0.52
CA ASP A 36 -22.96 3.55 -1.49
C ASP A 36 -21.75 3.32 -2.41
N VAL A 37 -21.72 3.97 -3.57
CA VAL A 37 -20.73 3.68 -4.62
C VAL A 37 -19.28 3.94 -4.18
N ASP A 38 -19.07 5.03 -3.47
CA ASP A 38 -17.79 5.41 -2.86
C ASP A 38 -17.42 4.48 -1.69
N VAL A 39 -18.38 4.17 -0.82
CA VAL A 39 -18.17 3.24 0.30
C VAL A 39 -17.87 1.82 -0.19
N ALA A 40 -18.46 1.38 -1.30
CA ALA A 40 -18.19 0.08 -1.89
C ALA A 40 -16.72 -0.09 -2.31
N PHE A 41 -16.06 1.01 -2.71
CA PHE A 41 -14.63 1.01 -2.99
C PHE A 41 -13.81 0.78 -1.72
N ASP A 42 -14.14 1.52 -0.66
CA ASP A 42 -13.46 1.48 0.64
C ASP A 42 -13.55 0.09 1.31
N MET A 43 -14.69 -0.58 1.10
CA MET A 43 -14.96 -1.92 1.66
C MET A 43 -14.41 -3.06 0.78
N ALA A 44 -13.99 -2.78 -0.45
CA ALA A 44 -13.47 -3.78 -1.37
C ALA A 44 -11.94 -3.86 -1.32
N ASN A 45 -11.41 -5.06 -1.50
CA ASN A 45 -9.98 -5.30 -1.71
C ASN A 45 -9.74 -6.00 -3.06
N GLU A 46 -8.49 -6.33 -3.38
CA GLU A 46 -8.10 -6.97 -4.64
C GLU A 46 -8.76 -8.35 -4.87
N SER A 47 -9.19 -9.00 -3.79
CA SER A 47 -9.87 -10.30 -3.84
C SER A 47 -11.40 -10.20 -3.83
N SER A 48 -11.96 -9.00 -3.72
CA SER A 48 -13.39 -8.73 -3.74
C SER A 48 -13.87 -8.35 -5.15
N THR A 49 -15.16 -8.52 -5.40
CA THR A 49 -15.85 -8.05 -6.61
C THR A 49 -16.85 -6.98 -6.23
N ILE A 50 -16.74 -5.80 -6.84
CA ILE A 50 -17.74 -4.75 -6.76
C ILE A 50 -18.76 -4.96 -7.90
N LEU A 51 -20.04 -4.89 -7.57
CA LEU A 51 -21.16 -5.04 -8.49
C LEU A 51 -22.03 -3.81 -8.45
N TYR A 52 -22.11 -3.11 -9.58
CA TYR A 52 -23.08 -2.03 -9.76
C TYR A 52 -24.32 -2.58 -10.46
N LEU A 53 -25.46 -2.49 -9.78
CA LEU A 53 -26.76 -2.87 -10.30
C LEU A 53 -27.40 -1.69 -11.02
N LEU A 54 -27.89 -1.96 -12.23
CA LEU A 54 -28.42 -1.00 -13.17
C LEU A 54 -29.82 -1.42 -13.62
N ASP A 55 -30.79 -0.52 -13.53
CA ASP A 55 -32.15 -0.68 -14.07
C ASP A 55 -32.32 0.12 -15.36
N THR A 56 -31.43 -0.13 -16.33
CA THR A 56 -31.53 0.48 -17.66
C THR A 56 -31.44 -0.58 -18.75
N GLN A 57 -32.22 -0.38 -19.81
CA GLN A 57 -32.12 -1.16 -21.03
C GLN A 57 -31.14 -0.55 -22.04
N GLU A 58 -30.58 0.63 -21.74
CA GLU A 58 -29.63 1.32 -22.62
C GLU A 58 -28.25 0.64 -22.60
N GLU A 59 -27.58 0.68 -23.75
CA GLU A 59 -26.23 0.13 -23.89
C GLU A 59 -25.18 1.01 -23.20
N ILE A 60 -25.38 2.33 -23.26
CA ILE A 60 -24.58 3.34 -22.59
C ILE A 60 -25.06 3.40 -21.14
N VAL A 61 -24.13 3.34 -20.21
CA VAL A 61 -24.42 3.36 -18.77
C VAL A 61 -23.73 4.58 -18.19
N HIS A 62 -24.50 5.45 -17.56
CA HIS A 62 -23.97 6.54 -16.76
C HIS A 62 -23.87 6.12 -15.29
N PHE A 63 -22.94 6.71 -14.57
CA PHE A 63 -22.78 6.61 -13.12
C PHE A 63 -24.07 6.94 -12.38
N ALA A 64 -24.87 7.88 -12.91
CA ALA A 64 -26.17 8.23 -12.36
C ALA A 64 -27.20 7.07 -12.43
N ASP A 65 -26.97 6.09 -13.31
CA ASP A 65 -27.86 4.92 -13.47
C ASP A 65 -27.55 3.82 -12.45
N ILE A 66 -26.50 3.97 -11.63
CA ILE A 66 -26.14 3.03 -10.57
C ILE A 66 -27.12 3.20 -9.42
N HIS A 67 -27.95 2.17 -9.22
CA HIS A 67 -28.96 2.16 -8.15
C HIS A 67 -28.39 1.63 -6.84
N ILE A 68 -27.59 0.56 -6.93
CA ILE A 68 -27.04 -0.15 -5.77
C ILE A 68 -25.62 -0.59 -6.11
N ALA A 69 -24.69 -0.38 -5.18
CA ALA A 69 -23.38 -1.01 -5.18
C ALA A 69 -23.36 -2.18 -4.18
N LEU A 70 -22.89 -3.33 -4.65
CA LEU A 70 -22.72 -4.54 -3.85
C LEU A 70 -21.25 -4.89 -3.79
N VAL A 71 -20.76 -5.28 -2.62
CA VAL A 71 -19.43 -5.88 -2.47
C VAL A 71 -19.62 -7.35 -2.14
N ILE A 72 -18.94 -8.20 -2.91
CA ILE A 72 -18.85 -9.64 -2.69
C ILE A 72 -17.40 -9.97 -2.35
N GLU A 73 -17.16 -10.60 -1.20
CA GLU A 73 -15.83 -11.05 -0.76
C GLU A 73 -15.39 -12.32 -1.52
N MET A 74 -15.37 -12.22 -2.84
CA MET A 74 -15.02 -13.30 -3.74
C MET A 74 -14.43 -12.71 -5.02
N ASN A 75 -13.37 -13.35 -5.53
CA ASN A 75 -12.78 -12.93 -6.78
C ASN A 75 -13.79 -13.06 -7.93
N THR A 76 -13.64 -12.20 -8.93
CA THR A 76 -14.65 -12.05 -9.99
C THR A 76 -14.82 -13.31 -10.84
N ILE A 77 -13.75 -14.08 -11.06
CA ILE A 77 -13.82 -15.32 -11.84
C ILE A 77 -14.67 -16.35 -11.11
N ASN A 78 -14.40 -16.58 -9.82
CA ASN A 78 -15.16 -17.50 -8.99
C ASN A 78 -16.62 -17.07 -8.88
N PHE A 79 -16.86 -15.77 -8.66
CA PHE A 79 -18.21 -15.21 -8.63
C PHE A 79 -18.97 -15.50 -9.93
N LEU A 80 -18.39 -15.18 -11.09
CA LEU A 80 -19.04 -15.40 -12.39
C LEU A 80 -19.29 -16.88 -12.67
N CYS A 81 -18.35 -17.77 -12.31
CA CYS A 81 -18.52 -19.21 -12.44
C CYS A 81 -19.70 -19.70 -11.58
N GLN A 82 -19.75 -19.32 -10.31
CA GLN A 82 -20.84 -19.72 -9.41
C GLN A 82 -22.19 -19.15 -9.86
N LEU A 83 -22.21 -17.88 -10.28
CA LEU A 83 -23.39 -17.21 -10.82
C LEU A 83 -23.96 -17.95 -12.05
N GLN A 84 -23.09 -18.44 -12.94
CA GLN A 84 -23.49 -19.13 -14.16
C GLN A 84 -24.17 -20.49 -13.88
N PHE A 85 -23.76 -21.18 -12.82
CA PHE A 85 -24.26 -22.51 -12.48
C PHE A 85 -25.34 -22.53 -11.39
N HIS A 86 -25.75 -21.36 -10.89
CA HIS A 86 -26.79 -21.27 -9.86
C HIS A 86 -28.19 -21.48 -10.47
N GLY A 87 -28.88 -22.53 -10.02
CA GLY A 87 -30.10 -23.03 -10.68
C GLY A 87 -31.36 -22.17 -10.52
N ASP A 88 -31.41 -21.29 -9.52
CA ASP A 88 -32.54 -20.39 -9.21
C ASP A 88 -32.22 -18.91 -9.48
N ARG A 89 -31.21 -18.65 -10.32
CA ARG A 89 -30.75 -17.30 -10.66
C ARG A 89 -31.90 -16.42 -11.19
N PRO A 90 -32.06 -15.18 -10.68
CA PRO A 90 -33.02 -14.23 -11.23
C PRO A 90 -32.63 -13.78 -12.65
N PRO A 91 -33.57 -13.23 -13.43
CA PRO A 91 -33.29 -12.75 -14.78
C PRO A 91 -32.28 -11.59 -14.75
N ILE A 92 -31.12 -11.84 -15.36
CA ILE A 92 -30.04 -10.86 -15.57
C ILE A 92 -29.94 -10.63 -17.07
N ILE A 93 -30.07 -9.37 -17.50
CA ILE A 93 -30.05 -8.96 -18.90
C ILE A 93 -28.64 -9.09 -19.45
N SER A 94 -27.65 -8.58 -18.72
CA SER A 94 -26.24 -8.66 -19.13
C SER A 94 -25.31 -8.35 -17.97
N ILE A 95 -24.09 -8.87 -18.07
CA ILE A 95 -22.98 -8.56 -17.17
C ILE A 95 -21.80 -8.14 -18.04
N ARG A 96 -21.16 -7.03 -17.69
CA ARG A 96 -19.91 -6.59 -18.34
C ARG A 96 -18.94 -6.02 -17.31
N PRO A 97 -17.63 -6.08 -17.54
CA PRO A 97 -16.69 -5.35 -16.71
C PRO A 97 -16.86 -3.84 -16.87
N ALA A 98 -16.68 -3.12 -15.77
CA ALA A 98 -16.47 -1.67 -15.78
C ALA A 98 -15.02 -1.36 -16.20
N PRO A 99 -14.66 -0.07 -16.43
CA PRO A 99 -13.28 0.31 -16.67
C PRO A 99 -12.35 -0.23 -15.57
N LYS A 100 -11.24 -0.85 -15.95
CA LYS A 100 -10.32 -1.45 -14.97
C LYS A 100 -9.56 -0.37 -14.23
N LEU A 101 -9.54 -0.42 -12.91
CA LEU A 101 -8.78 0.52 -12.09
C LEU A 101 -7.35 0.01 -11.89
N LEU A 102 -6.38 0.87 -12.19
CA LEU A 102 -4.99 0.76 -11.76
C LEU A 102 -4.71 1.84 -10.73
N ILE A 103 -3.93 1.50 -9.70
CA ILE A 103 -3.57 2.42 -8.65
C ILE A 103 -2.04 2.46 -8.57
N MET A 104 -1.49 3.65 -8.73
CA MET A 104 -0.06 3.89 -8.69
C MET A 104 0.30 4.79 -7.51
N ARG A 105 1.39 4.44 -6.82
CA ARG A 105 1.94 5.26 -5.76
C ARG A 105 2.72 6.43 -6.36
N ALA A 106 2.41 7.63 -5.92
CA ALA A 106 3.10 8.86 -6.30
C ALA A 106 3.28 9.71 -5.04
N VAL A 107 4.52 10.13 -4.77
CA VAL A 107 4.86 10.95 -3.60
C VAL A 107 5.18 12.36 -4.08
N GLY A 108 4.65 13.39 -3.42
CA GLY A 108 4.91 14.79 -3.77
C GLY A 108 3.93 15.30 -4.84
N ASP A 109 4.45 15.84 -5.94
CA ASP A 109 3.63 16.47 -6.98
C ASP A 109 2.93 15.44 -7.88
N LYS A 110 1.77 14.98 -7.43
CA LYS A 110 0.91 14.03 -8.17
C LYS A 110 0.45 14.60 -9.53
N SER A 111 0.33 15.93 -9.66
CA SER A 111 -0.08 16.56 -10.92
C SER A 111 1.03 16.46 -11.97
N ALA A 112 2.28 16.67 -11.57
CA ALA A 112 3.43 16.45 -12.44
C ALA A 112 3.51 14.98 -12.91
N VAL A 113 3.27 14.04 -12.00
CA VAL A 113 3.28 12.60 -12.31
C VAL A 113 2.19 12.24 -13.31
N ILE A 114 0.92 12.62 -13.05
CA ILE A 114 -0.19 12.26 -13.94
C ILE A 114 -0.03 12.88 -15.33
N ASN A 115 0.46 14.13 -15.40
CA ASN A 115 0.73 14.80 -16.67
C ASN A 115 1.85 14.11 -17.44
N LYS A 116 2.91 13.63 -16.77
CA LYS A 116 3.96 12.87 -17.46
C LYS A 116 3.40 11.56 -18.03
N ILE A 117 2.65 10.82 -17.23
CA ILE A 117 2.06 9.55 -17.67
C ILE A 117 1.12 9.80 -18.85
N GLN A 118 0.35 10.89 -18.83
CA GLN A 118 -0.49 11.30 -19.95
C GLN A 118 0.33 11.61 -21.20
N VAL A 119 1.49 12.26 -21.08
CA VAL A 119 2.39 12.50 -22.22
C VAL A 119 2.93 11.19 -22.80
N ASP A 120 3.24 10.22 -21.94
CA ASP A 120 3.87 8.96 -22.35
C ASP A 120 2.87 7.95 -22.92
N LEU A 121 1.68 7.86 -22.34
CA LEU A 121 0.67 6.85 -22.65
C LEU A 121 -0.60 7.42 -23.31
N GLY A 122 -0.71 8.75 -23.41
CA GLY A 122 -1.92 9.44 -23.85
C GLY A 122 -3.01 9.49 -22.78
N GLY A 123 -4.25 9.64 -23.22
CA GLY A 123 -5.43 9.57 -22.36
C GLY A 123 -5.98 10.92 -21.91
N GLU A 124 -7.07 10.84 -21.14
CA GLU A 124 -7.88 11.98 -20.72
C GLU A 124 -7.87 12.11 -19.20
N ILE A 125 -7.51 13.29 -18.70
CA ILE A 125 -7.56 13.59 -17.27
C ILE A 125 -8.98 14.02 -16.91
N GLY A 126 -9.51 13.48 -15.82
CA GLY A 126 -10.84 13.82 -15.32
C GLY A 126 -11.07 13.36 -13.89
N SER A 127 -12.27 13.63 -13.39
CA SER A 127 -12.72 13.10 -12.11
C SER A 127 -13.21 11.65 -12.27
N PHE A 128 -13.19 10.88 -11.19
CA PHE A 128 -13.60 9.46 -11.20
C PHE A 128 -14.99 9.27 -11.85
N LYS A 129 -15.97 10.08 -11.44
CA LYS A 129 -17.32 10.04 -12.00
C LYS A 129 -17.32 10.30 -13.51
N SER A 130 -16.66 11.37 -13.96
CA SER A 130 -16.61 11.71 -15.39
C SER A 130 -15.91 10.63 -16.24
N LEU A 131 -14.89 9.98 -15.69
CA LEU A 131 -14.14 8.94 -16.40
C LEU A 131 -14.87 7.60 -16.42
N LEU A 132 -15.64 7.29 -15.37
CA LEU A 132 -16.55 6.15 -15.37
C LEU A 132 -17.68 6.35 -16.39
N ASP A 133 -18.29 7.54 -16.42
CA ASP A 133 -19.35 7.89 -17.39
C ASP A 133 -18.86 7.77 -18.84
N ALA A 134 -17.63 8.23 -19.11
CA ALA A 134 -17.03 8.21 -20.45
C ALA A 134 -16.24 6.92 -20.75
N GLY A 135 -16.27 5.94 -19.84
CA GLY A 135 -15.48 4.72 -19.91
C GLY A 135 -16.27 3.51 -20.39
N ASP A 136 -15.58 2.62 -21.09
CA ASP A 136 -16.11 1.34 -21.55
C ASP A 136 -15.32 0.15 -20.99
N ASN A 137 -15.64 -1.07 -21.44
CA ASN A 137 -14.93 -2.29 -21.04
C ASN A 137 -13.50 -2.40 -21.60
N GLN A 138 -13.09 -1.46 -22.47
CA GLN A 138 -11.73 -1.33 -22.99
C GLN A 138 -11.01 -0.14 -22.35
N SER A 139 -11.64 0.54 -21.38
CA SER A 139 -11.05 1.67 -20.69
C SER A 139 -10.33 1.22 -19.43
N THR A 140 -9.20 1.84 -19.16
CA THR A 140 -8.45 1.69 -17.90
C THR A 140 -8.39 3.04 -17.22
N ILE A 141 -8.74 3.09 -15.94
CA ILE A 141 -8.61 4.28 -15.11
C ILE A 141 -7.35 4.12 -14.27
N LEU A 142 -6.47 5.11 -14.30
CA LEU A 142 -5.30 5.19 -13.44
C LEU A 142 -5.56 6.24 -12.35
N ALA A 143 -5.53 5.80 -11.10
CA ALA A 143 -5.53 6.66 -9.92
C ALA A 143 -4.13 6.74 -9.30
N LEU A 144 -3.81 7.90 -8.72
CA LEU A 144 -2.59 8.10 -7.95
C LEU A 144 -2.90 8.15 -6.45
N THR A 145 -2.00 7.66 -5.61
CA THR A 145 -2.09 7.79 -4.15
C THR A 145 -0.72 7.97 -3.51
N GLU A 146 -0.65 8.61 -2.34
CA GLU A 146 0.56 8.64 -1.51
C GLU A 146 0.65 7.47 -0.53
N ARG A 147 -0.49 6.81 -0.29
CA ARG A 147 -0.59 5.70 0.66
C ARG A 147 0.18 4.48 0.16
N PRO A 148 0.71 3.66 1.08
CA PRO A 148 1.24 2.35 0.73
C PRO A 148 0.20 1.49 0.01
N LEU A 149 0.62 0.76 -1.03
CA LEU A 149 -0.30 -0.01 -1.88
C LEU A 149 -0.58 -1.40 -1.33
N ASN A 150 0.19 -1.88 -0.37
CA ASN A 150 -0.08 -3.09 0.39
C ASN A 150 -1.27 -2.96 1.37
N LYS A 151 -1.85 -1.77 1.54
CA LYS A 151 -2.97 -1.51 2.46
C LYS A 151 -4.30 -1.37 1.72
N THR A 152 -5.41 -1.56 2.43
CA THR A 152 -6.71 -1.12 1.95
C THR A 152 -6.67 0.40 1.74
N LEU A 153 -7.14 0.85 0.58
CA LEU A 153 -7.19 2.26 0.23
C LEU A 153 -8.63 2.72 0.27
N ASN A 154 -8.87 3.86 0.89
CA ASN A 154 -10.15 4.52 0.76
C ASN A 154 -10.14 5.37 -0.52
N PHE A 155 -11.33 5.66 -1.04
CA PHE A 155 -11.53 6.53 -2.18
C PHE A 155 -10.95 7.93 -1.91
N SER A 156 -11.04 8.40 -0.66
CA SER A 156 -10.46 9.67 -0.22
C SER A 156 -8.92 9.69 -0.19
N ASP A 157 -8.26 8.54 -0.23
CA ASP A 157 -6.79 8.45 -0.33
C ASP A 157 -6.29 8.61 -1.78
N LEU A 158 -7.19 8.61 -2.77
CA LEU A 158 -6.86 8.79 -4.18
C LEU A 158 -6.75 10.28 -4.53
N ALA A 159 -5.91 10.59 -5.52
CA ALA A 159 -5.84 11.92 -6.09
C ALA A 159 -7.16 12.29 -6.78
N GLU A 160 -7.55 13.57 -6.67
CA GLU A 160 -8.79 14.08 -7.29
C GLU A 160 -8.80 13.95 -8.81
N SER A 161 -7.63 14.10 -9.44
CA SER A 161 -7.43 13.93 -10.88
C SER A 161 -6.97 12.51 -11.17
N LEU A 162 -7.71 11.83 -12.05
CA LEU A 162 -7.43 10.50 -12.56
C LEU A 162 -7.18 10.56 -14.06
N LEU A 163 -6.59 9.50 -14.61
CA LEU A 163 -6.28 9.39 -16.04
C LEU A 163 -7.03 8.22 -16.65
N LYS A 164 -7.83 8.46 -17.68
CA LYS A 164 -8.46 7.41 -18.48
C LYS A 164 -7.59 7.10 -19.69
N LEU A 165 -7.24 5.83 -19.82
CA LEU A 165 -6.47 5.26 -20.92
C LEU A 165 -7.36 4.32 -21.73
N GLN A 166 -7.32 4.42 -23.06
CA GLN A 166 -8.07 3.54 -23.94
C GLN A 166 -7.21 2.34 -24.36
N GLY A 167 -7.68 1.11 -24.13
CA GLY A 167 -7.02 -0.11 -24.58
C GLY A 167 -6.71 -1.10 -23.46
N ASN A 168 -5.71 -1.95 -23.69
CA ASN A 168 -5.45 -3.11 -22.85
C ASN A 168 -4.81 -2.72 -21.50
N SER A 169 -5.53 -2.96 -20.40
CA SER A 169 -5.06 -2.69 -19.04
C SER A 169 -3.76 -3.41 -18.67
N GLU A 170 -3.53 -4.63 -19.18
CA GLU A 170 -2.31 -5.40 -18.89
C GLU A 170 -1.08 -4.77 -19.57
N HIS A 171 -1.27 -4.18 -20.75
CA HIS A 171 -0.23 -3.41 -21.40
C HIS A 171 0.13 -2.19 -20.56
N TYR A 172 -0.85 -1.40 -20.14
CA TYR A 172 -0.61 -0.22 -19.29
C TYR A 172 0.01 -0.58 -17.95
N LEU A 173 -0.46 -1.64 -17.29
CA LEU A 173 0.15 -2.12 -16.05
C LEU A 173 1.63 -2.46 -16.25
N LYS A 174 1.99 -3.10 -17.37
CA LYS A 174 3.38 -3.41 -17.71
C LYS A 174 4.21 -2.15 -17.95
N GLU A 175 3.73 -1.22 -18.77
CA GLU A 175 4.43 0.05 -19.06
C GLU A 175 4.66 0.87 -17.79
N LEU A 176 3.61 1.01 -16.97
CA LEU A 176 3.68 1.71 -15.70
C LEU A 176 4.67 1.04 -14.73
N ARG A 177 4.72 -0.30 -14.67
CA ARG A 177 5.72 -1.03 -13.86
C ARG A 177 7.15 -0.77 -14.35
N MET A 178 7.38 -0.80 -15.66
CA MET A 178 8.72 -0.56 -16.23
C MET A 178 9.24 0.83 -15.92
N HIS A 179 8.36 1.83 -15.87
CA HIS A 179 8.71 3.23 -15.63
C HIS A 179 8.37 3.71 -14.22
N ALA A 180 8.00 2.81 -13.29
CA ALA A 180 7.45 3.16 -11.99
C ALA A 180 8.35 4.11 -11.17
N LEU A 181 9.65 3.80 -11.11
CA LEU A 181 10.62 4.65 -10.42
C LEU A 181 10.81 6.00 -11.10
N SER A 182 10.72 6.07 -12.43
CA SER A 182 10.82 7.33 -13.17
C SER A 182 9.66 8.25 -12.84
N TYR A 183 8.44 7.71 -12.79
CA TYR A 183 7.25 8.48 -12.41
C TYR A 183 7.29 8.89 -10.94
N LEU A 184 7.73 8.01 -10.04
CA LEU A 184 7.93 8.37 -8.63
C LEU A 184 8.91 9.54 -8.48
N ASN A 185 10.02 9.53 -9.22
CA ASN A 185 11.03 10.60 -9.19
C ASN A 185 10.48 11.95 -9.65
N ILE A 186 9.57 11.95 -10.63
CA ILE A 186 8.92 13.18 -11.09
C ILE A 186 8.09 13.81 -9.96
N GLY A 187 7.36 13.00 -9.20
CA GLY A 187 6.61 13.48 -8.04
C GLY A 187 7.51 14.00 -6.93
N LEU A 188 8.65 13.35 -6.70
CA LEU A 188 9.65 13.78 -5.72
C LEU A 188 10.30 15.12 -6.08
N GLY A 189 10.30 15.50 -7.36
CA GLY A 189 10.87 16.75 -7.85
C GLY A 189 12.37 16.80 -7.63
N ASN A 190 12.84 17.77 -6.85
CA ASN A 190 14.27 17.95 -6.53
C ASN A 190 14.73 17.17 -5.30
N LYS A 191 13.91 16.26 -4.76
CA LYS A 191 14.33 15.43 -3.62
C LYS A 191 15.18 14.27 -4.13
N ASP A 192 16.36 14.15 -3.53
CA ASP A 192 17.27 13.05 -3.83
C ASP A 192 16.82 11.77 -3.12
N TRP A 193 17.20 10.65 -3.72
CA TRP A 193 17.21 9.39 -2.99
C TRP A 193 18.45 9.30 -2.10
N HIS A 194 18.26 8.70 -0.94
CA HIS A 194 19.32 8.48 0.03
C HIS A 194 19.64 6.99 0.07
N GLU A 195 20.89 6.66 -0.27
CA GLU A 195 21.48 5.39 0.11
C GLU A 195 21.97 5.50 1.56
N ILE A 196 21.38 4.70 2.44
CA ILE A 196 21.77 4.58 3.84
C ILE A 196 22.22 3.15 4.13
N GLU A 197 22.97 3.00 5.21
CA GLU A 197 23.38 1.71 5.72
C GLU A 197 22.81 1.54 7.14
N ILE A 198 21.98 0.52 7.31
CA ILE A 198 21.42 0.12 8.60
C ILE A 198 22.28 -1.01 9.15
N ARG A 199 22.81 -0.84 10.38
CA ARG A 199 23.54 -1.88 11.10
C ARG A 199 22.73 -2.35 12.29
N VAL A 200 22.57 -3.67 12.38
CA VAL A 200 21.88 -4.35 13.48
C VAL A 200 22.92 -4.85 14.47
N TYR A 201 22.89 -4.34 15.70
CA TYR A 201 23.69 -4.86 16.81
C TYR A 201 22.76 -5.57 17.78
N ASP A 202 23.00 -6.86 17.94
CA ASP A 202 22.34 -7.66 18.95
C ASP A 202 23.35 -8.33 19.87
N ARG A 203 23.11 -8.19 21.17
CA ARG A 203 23.92 -8.80 22.22
C ARG A 203 23.55 -10.27 22.45
N TYR A 204 22.30 -10.66 22.14
CA TYR A 204 21.74 -11.95 22.53
C TYR A 204 21.73 -12.98 21.38
N GLY A 205 22.21 -12.61 20.18
CA GLY A 205 22.36 -13.52 19.04
C GLY A 205 21.07 -13.86 18.30
N ALA A 206 19.98 -13.17 18.58
CA ALA A 206 18.67 -13.24 17.94
C ALA A 206 18.60 -12.40 16.64
N PHE A 207 19.68 -12.35 15.87
CA PHE A 207 19.80 -11.47 14.69
C PHE A 207 18.70 -11.68 13.65
N SER A 208 18.33 -12.94 13.38
CA SER A 208 17.26 -13.25 12.42
C SER A 208 15.94 -12.62 12.84
N LEU A 209 15.57 -12.70 14.12
CA LEU A 209 14.34 -12.10 14.62
C LEU A 209 14.34 -10.57 14.49
N HIS A 210 15.45 -9.92 14.80
CA HIS A 210 15.58 -8.46 14.62
C HIS A 210 15.53 -8.04 13.16
N TYR A 211 16.15 -8.84 12.28
CA TYR A 211 16.12 -8.62 10.84
C TYR A 211 14.71 -8.80 10.27
N ASP A 212 14.05 -9.90 10.60
CA ASP A 212 12.69 -10.20 10.13
C ASP A 212 11.69 -9.16 10.63
N LYS A 213 11.78 -8.76 11.91
CA LYS A 213 11.04 -7.63 12.47
C LYS A 213 11.27 -6.35 11.66
N LEU A 214 12.54 -6.00 11.42
CA LEU A 214 12.89 -4.79 10.68
C LEU A 214 12.32 -4.83 9.25
N MET A 215 12.51 -5.92 8.52
CA MET A 215 12.03 -6.06 7.15
C MET A 215 10.50 -5.99 7.08
N ALA A 216 9.80 -6.72 7.97
CA ALA A 216 8.34 -6.70 8.03
C ALA A 216 7.80 -5.28 8.18
N ILE A 217 8.38 -4.47 9.08
CA ILE A 217 7.92 -3.09 9.30
C ILE A 217 8.33 -2.16 8.16
N LEU A 218 9.55 -2.25 7.64
CA LEU A 218 9.98 -1.40 6.51
C LEU A 218 9.17 -1.69 5.24
N ASP A 219 8.82 -2.95 5.00
CA ASP A 219 7.94 -3.37 3.90
C ASP A 219 6.51 -2.90 4.13
N GLU A 220 5.96 -3.08 5.34
CA GLU A 220 4.58 -2.70 5.66
C GLU A 220 4.33 -1.19 5.54
N LEU A 221 5.34 -0.39 5.88
CA LEU A 221 5.32 1.06 5.74
C LEU A 221 5.77 1.52 4.34
N GLU A 222 6.22 0.59 3.50
CA GLU A 222 6.81 0.80 2.18
C GLU A 222 7.77 2.01 2.17
N VAL A 223 8.80 1.98 3.01
CA VAL A 223 9.69 3.14 3.23
C VAL A 223 10.91 3.18 2.30
N GLY A 224 11.12 2.15 1.49
CA GLY A 224 12.25 2.08 0.57
C GLY A 224 12.51 0.65 0.09
N ILE A 225 13.73 0.44 -0.41
CA ILE A 225 14.15 -0.81 -1.06
C ILE A 225 15.49 -1.25 -0.49
N VAL A 226 15.64 -2.55 -0.23
CA VAL A 226 16.93 -3.16 0.14
C VAL A 226 17.78 -3.34 -1.11
N LEU A 227 18.99 -2.76 -1.11
CA LEU A 227 19.96 -2.89 -2.21
C LEU A 227 20.96 -4.04 -1.99
N GLY A 228 21.12 -4.49 -0.75
CA GLY A 228 21.99 -5.61 -0.43
C GLY A 228 22.20 -5.78 1.05
N GLU A 229 22.58 -7.00 1.41
CA GLU A 229 22.76 -7.43 2.79
C GLU A 229 24.08 -8.16 2.94
N SER A 230 24.71 -8.03 4.11
CA SER A 230 25.99 -8.69 4.38
C SER A 230 26.29 -8.73 5.86
N TRP A 231 26.92 -9.80 6.32
CA TRP A 231 27.65 -9.78 7.59
C TRP A 231 28.88 -8.88 7.48
N SER A 232 29.12 -8.08 8.50
CA SER A 232 30.30 -7.23 8.61
C SER A 232 30.87 -7.31 10.03
N LYS A 233 32.09 -6.81 10.21
CA LYS A 233 32.68 -6.57 11.52
C LYS A 233 32.74 -5.08 11.77
N ASP A 234 32.38 -4.68 12.97
CA ASP A 234 32.56 -3.31 13.43
C ASP A 234 33.51 -3.27 14.62
N TYR A 235 34.17 -2.12 14.79
CA TYR A 235 35.19 -1.92 15.81
C TYR A 235 34.82 -0.75 16.72
N PRO A 236 33.81 -0.91 17.60
CA PRO A 236 33.37 0.15 18.50
C PRO A 236 34.48 0.57 19.48
N ARG A 237 35.49 -0.28 19.70
CA ARG A 237 36.72 0.04 20.44
C ARG A 237 37.93 -0.61 19.76
N PHE A 238 39.10 -0.01 19.94
CA PHE A 238 40.37 -0.56 19.45
C PHE A 238 40.53 -2.01 19.92
N LEU A 239 40.81 -2.94 18.99
CA LEU A 239 40.96 -4.39 19.20
C LEU A 239 39.70 -5.18 19.59
N MET A 240 38.51 -4.59 19.56
CA MET A 240 37.25 -5.30 19.79
C MET A 240 36.45 -5.35 18.49
N SER A 241 36.39 -6.52 17.85
CA SER A 241 35.50 -6.74 16.70
C SER A 241 34.17 -7.32 17.17
N ILE A 242 33.08 -6.69 16.76
CA ILE A 242 31.72 -7.23 16.95
C ILE A 242 31.14 -7.52 15.57
N GLU A 243 30.49 -8.66 15.42
CA GLU A 243 29.76 -8.99 14.20
C GLU A 243 28.45 -8.20 14.15
N VAL A 244 28.20 -7.58 13.00
CA VAL A 244 27.03 -6.75 12.77
C VAL A 244 26.40 -7.16 11.44
N TYR A 245 25.07 -7.21 11.41
CA TYR A 245 24.35 -7.39 10.16
C TYR A 245 24.14 -6.04 9.50
N ARG A 246 24.56 -5.92 8.24
CA ARG A 246 24.55 -4.67 7.49
C ARG A 246 23.57 -4.76 6.33
N ILE A 247 22.67 -3.79 6.28
CA ILE A 247 21.64 -3.65 5.24
C ILE A 247 21.89 -2.33 4.51
N ARG A 248 22.16 -2.39 3.20
CA ARG A 248 22.17 -1.22 2.33
C ARG A 248 20.74 -0.95 1.91
N PHE A 249 20.22 0.21 2.27
CA PHE A 249 18.83 0.58 2.10
C PHE A 249 18.71 1.87 1.30
N PHE A 250 17.76 1.92 0.38
CA PHE A 250 17.53 3.05 -0.51
C PHE A 250 16.16 3.62 -0.27
N THR A 251 16.09 4.91 0.04
CA THR A 251 14.84 5.57 0.43
C THR A 251 14.78 6.98 -0.12
N TYR A 252 13.57 7.47 -0.37
CA TYR A 252 13.31 8.88 -0.67
C TYR A 252 12.97 9.69 0.60
N PHE A 253 12.94 9.05 1.77
CA PHE A 253 12.82 9.74 3.04
C PHE A 253 14.19 10.26 3.49
N GLU A 254 14.17 11.44 4.12
CA GLU A 254 15.36 12.00 4.76
C GLU A 254 15.98 10.98 5.74
N PRO A 255 17.31 10.79 5.75
CA PRO A 255 17.97 9.79 6.58
C PRO A 255 17.64 9.90 8.07
N VAL A 256 17.44 11.12 8.56
CA VAL A 256 17.03 11.41 9.95
C VAL A 256 15.66 10.81 10.27
N LYS A 257 14.73 10.82 9.31
CA LYS A 257 13.41 10.21 9.48
C LYS A 257 13.50 8.70 9.57
N ILE A 258 14.40 8.06 8.82
CA ILE A 258 14.66 6.64 8.99
C ILE A 258 15.28 6.36 10.35
N LYS A 259 16.25 7.18 10.81
CA LYS A 259 16.81 7.02 12.16
C LYS A 259 15.74 7.12 13.24
N TYR A 260 14.80 8.06 13.13
CA TYR A 260 13.65 8.16 14.03
C TYR A 260 12.84 6.86 14.06
N LEU A 261 12.42 6.35 12.90
CA LEU A 261 11.65 5.10 12.78
C LEU A 261 12.41 3.92 13.41
N LEU A 262 13.71 3.79 13.16
CA LEU A 262 14.51 2.72 13.74
C LEU A 262 14.66 2.85 15.26
N LEU A 263 14.73 4.07 15.81
CA LEU A 263 14.70 4.26 17.26
C LEU A 263 13.40 3.71 17.86
N GLY A 264 12.27 3.82 17.16
CA GLY A 264 11.02 3.17 17.59
C GLY A 264 11.15 1.65 17.68
N LEU A 265 11.74 1.03 16.66
CA LEU A 265 11.90 -0.44 16.60
C LEU A 265 12.93 -1.00 17.60
N GLU A 266 13.80 -0.15 18.15
CA GLU A 266 14.73 -0.55 19.21
C GLU A 266 14.04 -0.88 20.53
N TYR A 267 12.81 -0.41 20.77
CA TYR A 267 12.08 -0.59 22.02
C TYR A 267 10.85 -1.46 21.83
N THR A 268 10.47 -2.19 22.87
CA THR A 268 9.14 -2.80 22.98
C THR A 268 8.12 -1.79 23.49
N GLN A 269 6.83 -2.13 23.40
CA GLN A 269 5.75 -1.34 24.02
C GLN A 269 5.97 -1.08 25.53
N GLY A 270 6.60 -2.01 26.24
CA GLY A 270 6.94 -1.86 27.67
C GLY A 270 8.14 -0.94 27.94
N GLY A 271 8.76 -0.37 26.90
CA GLY A 271 9.95 0.49 27.02
C GLY A 271 11.25 -0.26 27.24
N THR A 272 11.27 -1.58 27.08
CA THR A 272 12.50 -2.36 27.11
C THR A 272 13.24 -2.21 25.79
N ARG A 273 14.52 -1.82 25.84
CA ARG A 273 15.34 -1.74 24.63
C ARG A 273 15.83 -3.13 24.22
N ILE A 274 15.55 -3.53 22.99
CA ILE A 274 15.84 -4.85 22.46
C ILE A 274 16.95 -4.93 21.42
N VAL A 275 17.26 -3.85 20.72
CA VAL A 275 18.30 -3.87 19.69
C VAL A 275 18.93 -2.50 19.56
N ASP A 276 20.11 -2.42 18.95
CA ASP A 276 20.67 -1.15 18.47
C ASP A 276 20.61 -1.14 16.95
N PHE A 277 19.92 -0.17 16.39
CA PHE A 277 19.92 0.08 14.96
C PHE A 277 20.71 1.36 14.68
N ASP A 278 21.91 1.21 14.12
CA ASP A 278 22.67 2.36 13.66
C ASP A 278 22.35 2.66 12.20
N VAL A 279 22.16 3.95 11.90
CA VAL A 279 22.00 4.45 10.53
C VAL A 279 23.25 5.20 10.15
N TYR A 280 23.82 4.85 9.01
CA TYR A 280 24.92 5.56 8.38
C TYR A 280 24.44 6.19 7.08
N TYR A 281 24.72 7.48 6.91
CA TYR A 281 24.49 8.21 5.67
C TYR A 281 25.79 8.91 5.27
N ASN A 282 26.20 8.76 4.00
CA ASN A 282 27.48 9.30 3.50
C ASN A 282 28.69 8.95 4.40
N ARG A 283 28.74 7.69 4.87
CA ARG A 283 29.77 7.13 5.78
C ARG A 283 29.82 7.78 7.17
N LYS A 284 28.83 8.60 7.53
CA LYS A 284 28.70 9.17 8.86
C LYS A 284 27.53 8.51 9.59
N LYS A 285 27.77 8.11 10.83
CA LYS A 285 26.71 7.63 11.72
C LYS A 285 25.80 8.81 12.09
N LEU A 286 24.49 8.61 11.97
CA LEU A 286 23.49 9.53 12.50
C LEU A 286 23.29 9.24 13.98
N ASP A 287 23.43 10.29 14.80
CA ASP A 287 23.18 10.22 16.22
C ASP A 287 21.68 10.33 16.50
N TRP A 288 21.23 9.80 17.65
CA TRP A 288 19.84 9.95 18.05
C TRP A 288 19.47 11.42 18.32
N ASN A 289 20.44 12.26 18.69
CA ASN A 289 20.25 13.70 18.85
C ASN A 289 19.97 14.40 17.52
N ASP A 290 20.38 13.84 16.38
CA ASP A 290 20.10 14.42 15.06
C ASP A 290 18.60 14.41 14.74
N VAL A 291 17.82 13.58 15.46
CA VAL A 291 16.37 13.44 15.32
C VAL A 291 15.59 14.48 16.14
N LEU A 292 16.24 15.11 17.11
CA LEU A 292 15.60 16.11 17.96
C LEU A 292 15.36 17.42 17.21
N GLU A 293 14.16 17.98 17.35
CA GLU A 293 13.96 19.38 17.05
C GLU A 293 14.83 20.25 17.97
N LYS A 294 15.36 21.36 17.42
CA LYS A 294 16.20 22.28 18.18
C LYS A 294 15.44 22.74 19.44
N ARG A 295 15.96 22.35 20.62
CA ARG A 295 15.48 22.67 22.00
C ARG A 295 14.56 21.64 22.68
N SER A 296 14.37 20.45 22.13
CA SER A 296 13.70 19.36 22.86
C SER A 296 14.59 18.78 23.97
N MET A 297 14.04 18.57 25.17
CA MET A 297 14.73 17.94 26.32
C MET A 297 14.47 16.43 26.43
N LYS A 298 13.88 15.81 25.39
CA LYS A 298 13.53 14.39 25.41
C LYS A 298 14.77 13.50 25.47
N THR A 299 14.69 12.46 26.27
CA THR A 299 15.66 11.36 26.34
C THR A 299 15.51 10.45 25.12
N ARG A 300 16.56 9.68 24.78
CA ARG A 300 16.50 8.68 23.69
C ARG A 300 15.32 7.70 23.86
N GLN A 301 15.05 7.28 25.09
CA GLN A 301 13.96 6.34 25.37
C GLN A 301 12.59 6.97 25.11
N GLU A 302 12.37 8.23 25.48
CA GLU A 302 11.11 8.93 25.20
C GLU A 302 10.88 9.08 23.70
N ILE A 303 11.92 9.42 22.93
CA ILE A 303 11.85 9.49 21.46
C ILE A 303 11.54 8.11 20.86
N GLY A 304 12.20 7.06 21.36
CA GLY A 304 11.95 5.69 20.93
C GLY A 304 10.50 5.27 21.18
N LEU A 305 9.96 5.53 22.37
CA LEU A 305 8.58 5.20 22.71
C LEU A 305 7.55 6.00 21.90
N GLU A 306 7.82 7.28 21.65
CA GLU A 306 7.00 8.12 20.77
C GLU A 306 6.97 7.57 19.34
N SER A 307 8.16 7.28 18.77
CA SER A 307 8.27 6.69 17.44
C SER A 307 7.59 5.33 17.36
N HIS A 308 7.74 4.50 18.39
CA HIS A 308 7.09 3.19 18.48
C HIS A 308 5.56 3.32 18.45
N ALA A 309 5.00 4.29 19.18
CA ALA A 309 3.56 4.56 19.15
C ALA A 309 3.09 5.03 17.75
N GLU A 310 3.85 5.90 17.09
CA GLU A 310 3.56 6.33 15.71
C GLU A 310 3.60 5.18 14.71
N ILE A 311 4.58 4.28 14.86
CA ILE A 311 4.67 3.04 14.07
C ILE A 311 3.40 2.23 14.26
N ILE A 312 3.01 1.91 15.51
CA ILE A 312 1.78 1.14 15.79
C ILE A 312 0.55 1.79 15.13
N CYS A 313 0.37 3.10 15.26
CA CYS A 313 -0.75 3.80 14.65
C CYS A 313 -0.74 3.71 13.11
N SER A 314 0.44 3.59 12.51
CA SER A 314 0.63 3.50 11.06
C SER A 314 0.49 2.08 10.51
N LEU A 315 0.63 1.05 11.34
CA LEU A 315 0.51 -0.37 10.93
C LEU A 315 -0.95 -0.80 10.80
N SER A 316 -1.18 -1.76 9.90
CA SER A 316 -2.40 -2.57 9.84
C SER A 316 -2.55 -3.44 11.10
N GLU A 317 -3.71 -4.05 11.28
CA GLU A 317 -3.94 -4.99 12.39
C GLU A 317 -2.95 -6.16 12.35
N GLU A 318 -2.81 -6.81 11.18
CA GLU A 318 -1.82 -7.87 10.95
C GLU A 318 -0.38 -7.38 11.24
N GLY A 319 -0.02 -6.18 10.78
CA GLY A 319 1.30 -5.61 11.04
C GLY A 319 1.57 -5.38 12.53
N ARG A 320 0.55 -4.99 13.31
CA ARG A 320 0.66 -4.86 14.77
C ARG A 320 0.84 -6.21 15.45
N GLU A 321 0.07 -7.21 15.03
CA GLU A 321 0.20 -8.58 15.53
C GLU A 321 1.60 -9.16 15.26
N GLN A 322 2.13 -8.95 14.06
CA GLN A 322 3.50 -9.35 13.71
C GLN A 322 4.54 -8.62 14.56
N LEU A 323 4.38 -7.31 14.78
CA LEU A 323 5.30 -6.54 15.63
C LEU A 323 5.33 -7.09 17.06
N VAL A 324 4.16 -7.36 17.65
CA VAL A 324 4.03 -7.94 18.99
C VAL A 324 4.64 -9.34 19.04
N TYR A 325 4.36 -10.17 18.03
CA TYR A 325 4.95 -11.50 17.91
C TYR A 325 6.49 -11.45 17.93
N PHE A 326 7.10 -10.59 17.13
CA PHE A 326 8.56 -10.45 17.12
C PHE A 326 9.11 -9.97 18.46
N ASP A 327 8.47 -8.98 19.08
CA ASP A 327 8.88 -8.48 20.39
C ASP A 327 8.87 -9.60 21.44
N ASP A 328 7.83 -10.42 21.48
CA ASP A 328 7.69 -11.54 22.41
C ASP A 328 8.74 -12.62 22.16
N GLU A 329 8.98 -13.01 20.89
CA GLU A 329 10.01 -14.00 20.54
C GLU A 329 11.42 -13.49 20.89
N ILE A 330 11.71 -12.22 20.61
CA ILE A 330 13.00 -11.60 20.97
C ILE A 330 13.17 -11.57 22.49
N MET A 331 12.10 -11.30 23.25
CA MET A 331 12.19 -11.24 24.71
C MET A 331 12.52 -12.61 25.33
N LYS A 332 12.03 -13.71 24.75
CA LYS A 332 12.36 -15.08 25.19
C LYS A 332 13.86 -15.38 25.12
N THR A 333 14.57 -14.80 24.17
CA THR A 333 16.04 -14.99 24.01
C THR A 333 16.89 -14.32 25.10
N ARG A 334 16.27 -13.54 25.99
CA ARG A 334 16.97 -12.76 27.03
C ARG A 334 16.81 -13.31 28.43
N THR A 335 15.80 -14.16 28.60
CA THR A 335 15.48 -14.82 29.86
C THR A 335 16.13 -16.19 29.99
N SER A 336 16.80 -16.66 28.93
CA SER A 336 17.46 -17.98 28.84
C SER A 336 18.91 -17.97 29.31
#